data_AF-N1QYN6-F1
#
_entry.id   AF-N1QYN6-F1
#
_cell.length_a   1.000
_cell.length_b   1.000
_cell.length_c   1.000
_cell.angle_alpha   90.00
_cell.angle_beta   90.00
_cell.angle_gamma   90.00
#
_symmetry.space_group_name_H-M   'P 1'
#
loop_
_entity.id
_entity.type
_entity.pdbx_description
1 polymer ?
#
loop_
_entity_poly.entity_id
_entity_poly.type
_entity_poly.pdbx_seq_one_letter_code
_entity_poly.pdbx_strand_id
1 'polypeptide(L)'
;MDFYSSLLNQQAHMRERMEILLEQVRTVMKEANEIPKILELVITIERLGLGYHYENEIAQLLDVVLNSDYDDNNLHLVSLRFHLLRKNRYDVSSDVFHKFEDKQGGFVQSDTNSLLSLYNAAHLSIKGEDVFDMAVSFTRRHLLGALENLESPFAGEVSSSLLTPPFRRVGILEARNYLPCYTNKATRNEAILELGKLNFNIQQLHFCEELKDVTMWDEDAVNVLPEYMKDIYLYLLETFHSFEDHLGPENSYRVVYLKEAFKKLVQAYSDELKWRDENYVPKTLNEHLQVSSREQAGGHCASTIQSYMKEHGTTNDDACEKIKELIENSWKDMLHHYLALTDQPMVVPQMILNLSRTVDNMYKHTDAYTNSEILKDTIRMLFAEPVE
;
A
#
# COMPACT_ATOMS: atom_id res chain seq x y z
N MET A 1 12.14 -35.13 11.31
CA MET A 1 13.05 -34.85 10.17
C MET A 1 12.34 -34.83 8.82
N ASP A 2 11.14 -35.40 8.66
CA ASP A 2 10.50 -35.56 7.33
C ASP A 2 9.71 -34.35 6.80
N PHE A 3 9.08 -33.52 7.65
CA PHE A 3 8.31 -32.36 7.19
C PHE A 3 9.19 -31.23 6.63
N TYR A 4 10.30 -30.92 7.31
CA TYR A 4 11.21 -29.84 6.92
C TYR A 4 11.97 -30.17 5.63
N SER A 5 12.39 -31.43 5.46
CA SER A 5 13.03 -31.92 4.23
C SER A 5 12.06 -31.90 3.04
N SER A 6 10.79 -32.28 3.25
CA SER A 6 9.76 -32.20 2.21
C SER A 6 9.45 -30.75 1.81
N LEU A 7 9.40 -29.82 2.76
CA LEU A 7 9.15 -28.40 2.51
C LEU A 7 10.29 -27.75 1.71
N LEU A 8 11.54 -28.04 2.08
CA LEU A 8 12.73 -27.58 1.36
C LEU A 8 12.79 -28.12 -0.08
N ASN A 9 12.45 -29.40 -0.28
CA ASN A 9 12.38 -29.98 -1.63
C ASN A 9 11.25 -29.38 -2.48
N GLN A 10 10.10 -29.10 -1.88
CA GLN A 10 9.01 -28.39 -2.57
C GLN A 10 9.42 -26.96 -2.94
N GLN A 11 10.10 -26.24 -2.04
CA GLN A 11 10.65 -24.91 -2.33
C GLN A 11 11.64 -24.95 -3.50
N ALA A 12 12.56 -25.92 -3.53
CA ALA A 12 13.54 -26.06 -4.60
C ALA A 12 12.87 -26.24 -5.98
N HIS A 13 11.91 -27.17 -6.07
CA HIS A 13 11.16 -27.38 -7.31
C HIS A 13 10.34 -26.15 -7.73
N MET A 14 9.72 -25.44 -6.78
CA MET A 14 9.01 -24.18 -7.07
C MET A 14 9.95 -23.12 -7.63
N ARG A 15 11.18 -22.99 -7.11
CA ARG A 15 12.19 -22.04 -7.60
C ARG A 15 12.67 -22.40 -9.00
N GLU A 16 12.99 -23.67 -9.26
CA GLU A 16 13.38 -24.13 -10.60
C GLU A 16 12.28 -23.86 -11.64
N ARG A 17 11.01 -24.12 -11.29
CA ARG A 17 9.88 -23.82 -12.17
C ARG A 17 9.70 -22.31 -12.37
N MET A 18 9.90 -21.52 -11.32
CA MET A 18 9.82 -20.06 -11.37
C MET A 18 10.86 -19.49 -12.35
N GLU A 19 12.11 -19.97 -12.34
CA GLU A 19 13.16 -19.52 -13.28
C GLU A 19 12.74 -19.70 -14.75
N ILE A 20 12.13 -20.84 -15.08
CA ILE A 20 11.62 -21.09 -16.44
C ILE A 20 10.51 -20.10 -16.81
N LEU A 21 9.57 -19.87 -15.88
CA LEU A 21 8.44 -18.97 -16.11
C LEU A 21 8.87 -17.51 -16.21
N LEU A 22 9.90 -17.10 -15.47
CA LEU A 22 10.49 -15.76 -15.55
C LEU A 22 10.94 -15.44 -16.99
N GLU A 23 11.64 -16.38 -17.65
CA GLU A 23 12.06 -16.19 -19.05
C GLU A 23 10.90 -16.23 -20.04
N GLN A 24 9.90 -17.09 -19.81
CA GLN A 24 8.70 -17.16 -20.66
C GLN A 24 7.92 -15.84 -20.64
N VAL A 25 7.69 -15.30 -19.44
CA VAL A 25 6.99 -14.02 -19.27
C VAL A 25 7.82 -12.86 -19.81
N ARG A 26 9.16 -12.88 -19.64
CA ARG A 26 10.04 -11.89 -20.28
C ARG A 26 9.91 -11.89 -21.81
N THR A 27 9.73 -13.06 -22.42
CA THR A 27 9.48 -13.18 -23.87
C THR A 27 8.15 -12.53 -24.25
N VAL A 28 7.08 -12.83 -23.49
CA VAL A 28 5.75 -12.21 -23.68
C VAL A 28 5.83 -10.67 -23.60
N MET A 29 6.61 -10.13 -22.65
CA MET A 29 6.79 -8.69 -22.51
C MET A 29 7.52 -8.06 -23.70
N LYS A 30 8.54 -8.74 -24.25
CA LYS A 30 9.28 -8.25 -25.43
C LYS A 30 8.46 -8.26 -26.71
N GLU A 31 7.48 -9.14 -26.82
CA GLU A 31 6.58 -9.25 -27.98
C GLU A 31 5.43 -8.24 -27.94
N ALA A 32 5.16 -7.61 -26.78
CA ALA A 32 4.11 -6.62 -26.64
C ALA A 32 4.45 -5.32 -27.39
N ASN A 33 3.62 -4.96 -28.36
CA ASN A 33 3.87 -3.82 -29.27
C ASN A 33 2.70 -2.84 -29.38
N GLU A 34 1.47 -3.26 -29.09
CA GLU A 34 0.28 -2.41 -29.10
C GLU A 34 0.06 -1.76 -27.74
N ILE A 35 -0.12 -0.43 -27.70
CA ILE A 35 -0.27 0.33 -26.44
C ILE A 35 -1.32 -0.26 -25.49
N PRO A 36 -2.55 -0.61 -25.92
CA PRO A 36 -3.52 -1.24 -25.02
C PRO A 36 -3.04 -2.56 -24.41
N LYS A 37 -2.35 -3.40 -25.21
CA LYS A 37 -1.80 -4.67 -24.73
C LYS A 37 -0.64 -4.45 -23.76
N ILE A 38 0.20 -3.44 -24.01
CA ILE A 38 1.28 -3.06 -23.10
C ILE A 38 0.71 -2.60 -21.76
N LEU A 39 -0.28 -1.71 -21.77
CA LEU A 39 -0.93 -1.21 -20.55
C LEU A 39 -1.56 -2.37 -19.74
N GLU A 40 -2.32 -3.25 -20.40
CA GLU A 40 -2.93 -4.44 -19.80
C GLU A 40 -1.91 -5.42 -19.23
N LEU A 41 -0.78 -5.61 -19.91
CA LEU A 41 0.29 -6.49 -19.47
C LEU A 41 0.99 -5.91 -18.24
N VAL A 42 1.40 -4.65 -18.29
CA VAL A 42 2.11 -3.99 -17.18
C VAL A 42 1.25 -3.94 -15.93
N ILE A 43 -0.02 -3.52 -16.03
CA ILE A 43 -0.90 -3.51 -14.85
C ILE A 43 -1.09 -4.92 -14.28
N THR A 44 -1.19 -5.95 -15.13
CA THR A 44 -1.33 -7.34 -14.68
C THR A 44 -0.08 -7.81 -13.92
N ILE A 45 1.10 -7.59 -14.48
CA ILE A 45 2.39 -7.95 -13.85
C ILE A 45 2.54 -7.26 -12.49
N GLU A 46 2.27 -5.96 -12.42
CA GLU A 46 2.37 -5.21 -11.17
C GLU A 46 1.34 -5.66 -10.12
N ARG A 47 0.08 -5.86 -10.52
CA ARG A 47 -0.99 -6.29 -9.59
C ARG A 47 -0.76 -7.69 -9.06
N LEU A 48 -0.12 -8.58 -9.81
CA LEU A 48 0.29 -9.92 -9.35
C LEU A 48 1.55 -9.89 -8.46
N GLY A 49 2.10 -8.72 -8.15
CA GLY A 49 3.30 -8.59 -7.33
C GLY A 49 4.57 -9.06 -8.03
N LEU A 50 4.58 -9.08 -9.37
CA LEU A 50 5.71 -9.54 -10.17
C LEU A 50 6.62 -8.42 -10.65
N GLY A 51 6.25 -7.16 -10.43
CA GLY A 51 6.94 -5.98 -10.99
C GLY A 51 8.45 -5.93 -10.69
N TYR A 52 8.87 -6.37 -9.50
CA TYR A 52 10.28 -6.35 -9.10
C TYR A 52 11.18 -7.33 -9.90
N HIS A 53 10.60 -8.32 -10.58
CA HIS A 53 11.34 -9.21 -11.48
C HIS A 53 11.57 -8.60 -12.86
N TYR A 54 10.83 -7.53 -13.20
CA TYR A 54 10.73 -6.98 -14.55
C TYR A 54 10.90 -5.46 -14.58
N GLU A 55 11.60 -4.86 -13.61
CA GLU A 55 11.73 -3.40 -13.51
C GLU A 55 12.26 -2.76 -14.81
N ASN A 56 13.24 -3.41 -15.44
CA ASN A 56 13.83 -2.96 -16.70
C ASN A 56 12.86 -3.07 -17.88
N GLU A 57 12.18 -4.21 -18.02
CA GLU A 57 11.22 -4.44 -19.09
C GLU A 57 9.99 -3.54 -18.94
N ILE A 58 9.50 -3.33 -17.71
CA ILE A 58 8.42 -2.37 -17.42
C ILE A 58 8.85 -0.96 -17.80
N ALA A 59 10.05 -0.52 -17.40
CA ALA A 59 10.54 0.81 -17.76
C ALA A 59 10.59 1.01 -19.29
N GLN A 60 11.13 0.04 -20.03
CA GLN A 60 11.19 0.09 -21.50
C GLN A 60 9.81 0.17 -22.15
N LEU A 61 8.86 -0.63 -21.67
CA LEU A 61 7.48 -0.62 -22.17
C LEU A 61 6.77 0.70 -21.85
N LEU A 62 7.00 1.27 -20.66
CA LEU A 62 6.43 2.55 -20.27
C LEU A 62 7.06 3.73 -21.02
N ASP A 63 8.34 3.65 -21.40
CA ASP A 63 8.96 4.62 -22.30
C ASP A 63 8.28 4.63 -23.68
N VAL A 64 7.95 3.45 -24.22
CA VAL A 64 7.17 3.33 -25.47
C VAL A 64 5.79 3.97 -25.30
N VAL A 65 5.11 3.69 -24.18
CA VAL A 65 3.80 4.28 -23.86
C VAL A 65 3.88 5.80 -23.73
N LEU A 66 4.89 6.33 -23.02
CA LEU A 66 5.08 7.75 -22.79
C LEU A 66 5.27 8.49 -24.12
N ASN A 67 6.15 7.98 -24.98
CA ASN A 67 6.53 8.63 -26.25
C ASN A 67 5.55 8.36 -27.40
N SER A 68 4.51 7.55 -27.19
CA SER A 68 3.49 7.30 -28.19
C SER A 68 2.57 8.52 -28.39
N ASP A 69 2.18 8.75 -29.64
CA ASP A 69 1.11 9.67 -30.04
C ASP A 69 -0.30 9.07 -29.83
N TYR A 70 -0.38 8.03 -28.99
CA TYR A 70 -1.59 7.28 -28.75
C TYR A 70 -2.64 8.12 -28.00
N ASP A 71 -3.57 8.70 -28.75
CA ASP A 71 -4.74 9.42 -28.25
C ASP A 71 -6.04 8.72 -28.68
N ASP A 72 -6.52 7.81 -27.85
CA ASP A 72 -7.69 6.97 -28.14
C ASP A 72 -9.04 7.69 -27.90
N ASN A 73 -9.09 8.90 -27.33
CA ASN A 73 -10.36 9.48 -26.83
C ASN A 73 -11.18 8.49 -25.96
N ASN A 74 -10.53 7.48 -25.40
CA ASN A 74 -11.13 6.43 -24.59
C ASN A 74 -10.72 6.67 -23.14
N LEU A 75 -11.71 6.97 -22.30
CA LEU A 75 -11.47 7.33 -20.91
C LEU A 75 -10.77 6.20 -20.15
N HIS A 76 -11.13 4.93 -20.40
CA HIS A 76 -10.50 3.78 -19.76
C HIS A 76 -8.99 3.73 -20.04
N LEU A 77 -8.60 3.81 -21.32
CA LEU A 77 -7.20 3.68 -21.73
C LEU A 77 -6.36 4.92 -21.38
N VAL A 78 -6.92 6.12 -21.47
CA VAL A 78 -6.24 7.34 -20.99
C VAL A 78 -6.01 7.28 -19.48
N SER A 79 -7.01 6.83 -18.72
CA SER A 79 -6.89 6.68 -17.26
C SER A 79 -5.87 5.61 -16.87
N LEU A 80 -5.86 4.47 -17.57
CA LEU A 80 -4.90 3.39 -17.33
C LEU A 80 -3.46 3.84 -17.66
N ARG A 81 -3.27 4.53 -18.80
CA ARG A 81 -1.99 5.14 -19.19
C ARG A 81 -1.49 6.11 -18.12
N PHE A 82 -2.34 7.04 -17.67
CA PHE A 82 -1.99 7.98 -16.62
C PHE A 82 -1.62 7.27 -15.32
N HIS A 83 -2.43 6.29 -14.89
CA HIS A 83 -2.21 5.54 -13.66
C HIS A 83 -0.85 4.84 -13.65
N LEU A 84 -0.52 4.10 -14.71
CA LEU A 84 0.73 3.36 -14.81
C LEU A 84 1.95 4.29 -14.89
N LEU A 85 1.86 5.37 -15.68
CA LEU A 85 2.93 6.35 -15.81
C LEU A 85 3.22 7.04 -14.46
N ARG A 86 2.20 7.58 -13.78
CA ARG A 86 2.39 8.23 -12.46
C ARG A 86 2.88 7.26 -11.39
N LYS A 87 2.32 6.04 -11.34
CA LYS A 87 2.78 4.99 -10.41
C LYS A 87 4.26 4.65 -10.61
N ASN A 88 4.74 4.70 -11.85
CA ASN A 88 6.14 4.47 -12.23
C ASN A 88 6.95 5.78 -12.36
N ARG A 89 6.52 6.84 -11.68
CA ARG A 89 7.26 8.10 -11.49
C ARG A 89 7.38 9.02 -12.70
N TYR A 90 6.63 8.78 -13.77
CA TYR A 90 6.50 9.75 -14.85
C TYR A 90 5.52 10.84 -14.45
N ASP A 91 6.00 12.08 -14.40
CA ASP A 91 5.17 13.26 -14.09
C ASP A 91 4.37 13.71 -15.32
N VAL A 92 3.33 12.94 -15.64
CA VAL A 92 2.44 13.21 -16.78
C VAL A 92 1.31 14.16 -16.40
N SER A 93 1.04 15.18 -17.21
CA SER A 93 0.00 16.17 -16.91
C SER A 93 -1.40 15.57 -16.81
N SER A 94 -2.19 16.05 -15.85
CA SER A 94 -3.61 15.75 -15.70
C SER A 94 -4.49 16.46 -16.74
N ASP A 95 -3.95 17.40 -17.51
CA ASP A 95 -4.69 18.14 -18.55
C ASP A 95 -5.32 17.24 -19.61
N VAL A 96 -4.79 16.03 -19.79
CA VAL A 96 -5.34 15.01 -20.70
C VAL A 96 -6.79 14.63 -20.37
N PHE A 97 -7.25 14.92 -19.14
CA PHE A 97 -8.61 14.62 -18.71
C PHE A 97 -9.65 15.70 -19.06
N HIS A 98 -9.24 16.93 -19.37
CA HIS A 98 -10.17 18.02 -19.69
C HIS A 98 -11.05 17.74 -20.92
N LYS A 99 -10.58 16.92 -21.87
CA LYS A 99 -11.39 16.50 -23.02
C LYS A 99 -12.56 15.58 -22.67
N PHE A 100 -12.57 15.00 -21.47
CA PHE A 100 -13.65 14.16 -20.95
C PHE A 100 -14.60 14.93 -20.01
N GLU A 101 -14.38 16.23 -19.85
CA GLU A 101 -15.28 17.08 -19.10
C GLU A 101 -16.54 17.44 -19.91
N ASP A 102 -17.66 17.57 -19.22
CA ASP A 102 -18.89 18.09 -19.80
C ASP A 102 -18.90 19.63 -19.81
N LYS A 103 -19.91 20.22 -20.45
CA LYS A 103 -20.04 21.69 -20.57
C LYS A 103 -20.31 22.40 -19.23
N GLN A 104 -20.59 21.66 -18.17
CA GLN A 104 -20.89 22.15 -16.83
C GLN A 104 -19.69 21.99 -15.88
N GLY A 105 -18.55 21.48 -16.38
CA GLY A 105 -17.33 21.23 -15.61
C GLY A 105 -17.36 19.91 -14.81
N GLY A 106 -18.33 19.02 -15.09
CA GLY A 106 -18.34 17.64 -14.62
C GLY A 106 -17.64 16.70 -15.62
N PHE A 107 -17.72 15.38 -15.41
CA PHE A 107 -17.22 14.39 -16.38
C PHE A 107 -18.37 13.79 -17.19
N VAL A 108 -18.12 13.47 -18.47
CA VAL A 108 -19.11 12.80 -19.32
C VAL A 108 -19.42 11.40 -18.77
N GLN A 109 -20.70 11.03 -18.71
CA GLN A 109 -21.09 9.67 -18.34
C GLN A 109 -20.43 8.65 -19.26
N SER A 110 -19.80 7.66 -18.63
CA SER A 110 -19.07 6.57 -19.29
C SER A 110 -19.48 5.23 -18.68
N ASP A 111 -19.08 4.13 -19.31
CA ASP A 111 -19.31 2.80 -18.75
C ASP A 111 -18.55 2.60 -17.42
N THR A 112 -19.01 1.64 -16.61
CA THR A 112 -18.46 1.38 -15.27
C THR A 112 -16.97 1.09 -15.27
N ASN A 113 -16.42 0.44 -16.30
CA ASN A 113 -15.00 0.13 -16.38
C ASN A 113 -14.16 1.38 -16.67
N SER A 114 -14.64 2.28 -17.53
CA SER A 114 -14.05 3.59 -17.74
C SER A 114 -14.07 4.45 -16.46
N LEU A 115 -15.20 4.45 -15.74
CA LEU A 115 -15.33 5.19 -14.48
C LEU A 115 -14.42 4.65 -13.38
N LEU A 116 -14.27 3.32 -13.28
CA LEU A 116 -13.36 2.68 -12.34
C LEU A 116 -11.90 3.04 -12.63
N SER A 117 -11.50 3.03 -13.90
CA SER A 117 -10.14 3.44 -14.28
C SER A 117 -9.87 4.91 -13.97
N LEU A 118 -10.82 5.81 -14.26
CA LEU A 118 -10.70 7.23 -13.89
C LEU A 118 -10.61 7.41 -12.37
N TYR A 119 -11.45 6.71 -11.60
CA TYR A 119 -11.39 6.71 -10.13
C TYR A 119 -10.00 6.29 -9.65
N ASN A 120 -9.45 5.20 -10.18
CA ASN A 120 -8.13 4.69 -9.80
C ASN A 120 -6.99 5.61 -10.22
N ALA A 121 -7.11 6.30 -11.35
CA ALA A 121 -6.15 7.29 -11.83
C ALA A 121 -6.17 8.57 -10.98
N ALA A 122 -7.36 9.05 -10.59
CA ALA A 122 -7.52 10.28 -9.82
C ALA A 122 -6.95 10.20 -8.39
N HIS A 123 -6.79 9.00 -7.83
CA HIS A 123 -6.10 8.79 -6.56
C HIS A 123 -4.56 8.86 -6.65
N LEU A 124 -4.03 9.09 -7.86
CA LEU A 124 -2.64 9.50 -8.12
C LEU A 124 -2.53 11.02 -8.36
N SER A 125 -3.45 11.81 -7.80
CA SER A 125 -3.38 13.27 -7.85
C SER A 125 -2.28 13.83 -6.96
N ILE A 126 -1.69 14.95 -7.39
CA ILE A 126 -0.83 15.81 -6.57
C ILE A 126 -1.53 17.16 -6.31
N LYS A 127 -0.95 17.99 -5.44
CA LYS A 127 -1.51 19.32 -5.14
C LYS A 127 -1.55 20.20 -6.40
N GLY A 128 -2.68 20.88 -6.60
CA GLY A 128 -2.93 21.74 -7.75
C GLY A 128 -3.66 21.08 -8.93
N GLU A 129 -4.02 19.79 -8.82
CA GLU A 129 -4.76 19.05 -9.86
C GLU A 129 -6.25 18.94 -9.51
N ASP A 130 -6.95 20.07 -9.45
CA ASP A 130 -8.35 20.16 -8.99
C ASP A 130 -9.33 19.32 -9.84
N VAL A 131 -8.96 19.03 -11.10
CA VAL A 131 -9.70 18.12 -12.00
C VAL A 131 -9.95 16.75 -11.36
N PHE A 132 -9.01 16.26 -10.53
CA PHE A 132 -9.14 14.96 -9.89
C PHE A 132 -10.05 14.95 -8.66
N ASP A 133 -10.18 16.06 -7.94
CA ASP A 133 -11.13 16.14 -6.82
C ASP A 133 -12.58 16.02 -7.34
N MET A 134 -12.84 16.63 -8.50
CA MET A 134 -14.10 16.46 -9.23
C MET A 134 -14.27 15.05 -9.79
N ALA A 135 -13.20 14.47 -10.36
CA ALA A 135 -13.22 13.11 -10.90
C ALA A 135 -13.55 12.06 -9.84
N VAL A 136 -12.90 12.12 -8.66
CA VAL A 136 -13.14 11.20 -7.54
C VAL A 136 -14.59 11.31 -7.07
N SER A 137 -15.08 12.53 -6.84
CA SER A 137 -16.45 12.77 -6.38
C SER A 137 -17.50 12.26 -7.39
N PHE A 138 -17.25 12.51 -8.68
CA PHE A 138 -18.11 12.05 -9.77
C PHE A 138 -18.14 10.53 -9.88
N THR A 139 -16.97 9.91 -10.10
CA THR A 139 -16.85 8.47 -10.32
C THR A 139 -17.35 7.68 -9.11
N ARG A 140 -17.02 8.09 -7.88
CA ARG A 140 -17.49 7.44 -6.64
C ARG A 140 -19.00 7.32 -6.59
N ARG A 141 -19.72 8.41 -6.92
CA ARG A 141 -21.19 8.43 -6.91
C ARG A 141 -21.79 7.43 -7.92
N HIS A 142 -21.24 7.42 -9.13
CA HIS A 142 -21.73 6.53 -10.20
C HIS A 142 -21.39 5.06 -9.94
N LEU A 143 -20.18 4.78 -9.45
CA LEU A 143 -19.74 3.42 -9.10
C LEU A 143 -20.56 2.85 -7.94
N LEU A 144 -20.85 3.64 -6.90
CA LEU A 144 -21.74 3.23 -5.80
C LEU A 144 -23.15 2.92 -6.29
N GLY A 145 -23.72 3.76 -7.16
CA GLY A 145 -25.05 3.53 -7.73
C GLY A 145 -25.13 2.33 -8.67
N ALA A 146 -24.02 1.95 -9.31
CA ALA A 146 -23.96 0.78 -10.19
C ALA A 146 -23.73 -0.53 -9.43
N LEU A 147 -23.16 -0.49 -8.22
CA LEU A 147 -22.60 -1.64 -7.52
C LEU A 147 -23.57 -2.82 -7.34
N GLU A 148 -24.83 -2.54 -7.01
CA GLU A 148 -25.88 -3.56 -6.81
C GLU A 148 -26.20 -4.37 -8.08
N ASN A 149 -25.90 -3.83 -9.26
CA ASN A 149 -26.22 -4.42 -10.56
C ASN A 149 -25.00 -5.07 -11.24
N LEU A 150 -23.83 -5.08 -10.60
CA LEU A 150 -22.62 -5.67 -11.17
C LEU A 150 -22.49 -7.15 -10.80
N GLU A 151 -21.98 -7.95 -11.74
CA GLU A 151 -21.69 -9.37 -11.51
C GLU A 151 -20.30 -9.56 -10.87
N SER A 152 -20.13 -10.64 -10.10
CA SER A 152 -18.83 -11.08 -9.60
C SER A 152 -17.98 -11.65 -10.75
N PRO A 153 -16.65 -11.40 -10.82
CA PRO A 153 -15.81 -10.74 -9.81
C PRO A 153 -15.75 -9.21 -9.92
N PHE A 154 -16.33 -8.60 -10.96
CA PHE A 154 -16.19 -7.18 -11.23
C PHE A 154 -16.82 -6.29 -10.14
N ALA A 155 -17.96 -6.70 -9.56
CA ALA A 155 -18.54 -6.04 -8.40
C ALA A 155 -17.57 -5.98 -7.21
N GLY A 156 -16.82 -7.06 -6.98
CA GLY A 156 -15.81 -7.14 -5.93
C GLY A 156 -14.64 -6.18 -6.17
N GLU A 157 -14.20 -6.05 -7.43
CA GLU A 157 -13.15 -5.10 -7.83
C GLU A 157 -13.58 -3.64 -7.64
N VAL A 158 -14.82 -3.30 -8.01
CA VAL A 158 -15.38 -1.96 -7.80
C VAL A 158 -15.50 -1.67 -6.30
N SER A 159 -16.09 -2.59 -5.52
CA SER A 159 -16.21 -2.44 -4.07
C SER A 159 -14.85 -2.26 -3.39
N SER A 160 -13.86 -3.07 -3.78
CA SER A 160 -12.51 -3.01 -3.21
C SER A 160 -11.81 -1.70 -3.56
N SER A 161 -12.02 -1.15 -4.75
CA SER A 161 -11.44 0.13 -5.18
C SER A 161 -12.08 1.31 -4.48
N LEU A 162 -13.41 1.29 -4.33
CA LEU A 162 -14.14 2.30 -3.55
C LEU A 162 -13.74 2.31 -2.07
N LEU A 163 -13.35 1.16 -1.52
CA LEU A 163 -12.81 1.07 -0.16
C LEU A 163 -11.37 1.59 -0.10
N THR A 164 -10.47 1.00 -0.89
CA THR A 164 -9.06 1.39 -0.98
C THR A 164 -8.61 1.35 -2.45
N PRO A 165 -8.28 2.51 -3.04
CA PRO A 165 -7.78 2.58 -4.42
C PRO A 165 -6.51 1.73 -4.60
N PRO A 166 -6.28 1.09 -5.76
CA PRO A 166 -5.16 0.16 -5.97
C PRO A 166 -3.78 0.71 -5.58
N PHE A 167 -3.51 1.99 -5.84
CA PHE A 167 -2.23 2.61 -5.47
C PHE A 167 -2.00 2.69 -3.96
N ARG A 168 -3.06 2.63 -3.14
CA ARG A 168 -3.00 2.67 -1.67
C ARG A 168 -3.09 1.29 -1.01
N ARG A 169 -3.20 0.22 -1.78
CA ARG A 169 -3.27 -1.15 -1.25
C ARG A 169 -1.87 -1.69 -0.92
N VAL A 170 -1.81 -2.54 0.11
CA VAL A 170 -0.60 -3.30 0.45
C VAL A 170 -0.32 -4.31 -0.67
N GLY A 171 0.89 -4.27 -1.24
CA GLY A 171 1.21 -4.98 -2.49
C GLY A 171 0.98 -6.49 -2.44
N ILE A 172 1.40 -7.17 -1.37
CA ILE A 172 1.21 -8.62 -1.25
C ILE A 172 -0.26 -9.03 -1.09
N LEU A 173 -1.05 -8.20 -0.40
CA LEU A 173 -2.50 -8.41 -0.26
C LEU A 173 -3.21 -8.18 -1.61
N GLU A 174 -2.79 -7.16 -2.35
CA GLU A 174 -3.29 -6.91 -3.70
C GLU A 174 -3.00 -8.09 -4.63
N ALA A 175 -1.78 -8.63 -4.62
CA ALA A 175 -1.42 -9.81 -5.41
C ALA A 175 -2.34 -10.99 -5.09
N ARG A 176 -2.56 -11.26 -3.80
CA ARG A 176 -3.41 -12.37 -3.36
C ARG A 176 -4.88 -12.20 -3.75
N ASN A 177 -5.40 -10.98 -3.65
CA ASN A 177 -6.80 -10.66 -3.98
C ASN A 177 -7.05 -10.55 -5.49
N TYR A 178 -6.03 -10.19 -6.28
CA TYR A 178 -6.15 -10.07 -7.73
C TYR A 178 -6.05 -11.42 -8.44
N LEU A 179 -5.36 -12.41 -7.87
CA LEU A 179 -5.17 -13.74 -8.46
C LEU A 179 -6.49 -14.41 -8.94
N PRO A 180 -7.58 -14.46 -8.13
CA PRO A 180 -8.87 -14.99 -8.60
C PRO A 180 -9.47 -14.19 -9.77
N CYS A 181 -9.29 -12.87 -9.80
CA CYS A 181 -9.76 -12.03 -10.89
C CYS A 181 -9.02 -12.36 -12.18
N TYR A 182 -7.69 -12.45 -12.12
CA TYR A 182 -6.86 -12.80 -13.27
C TYR A 182 -7.08 -14.23 -13.75
N THR A 183 -7.30 -15.17 -12.84
CA THR A 183 -7.65 -16.57 -13.16
C THR A 183 -8.89 -16.64 -14.04
N ASN A 184 -9.90 -15.79 -13.82
CA ASN A 184 -11.14 -15.79 -14.59
C ASN A 184 -11.11 -14.88 -15.83
N LYS A 185 -9.96 -14.25 -16.13
CA LYS A 185 -9.86 -13.30 -17.23
C LYS A 185 -9.75 -14.03 -18.57
N ALA A 186 -10.56 -13.61 -19.55
CA ALA A 186 -10.56 -14.21 -20.89
C ALA A 186 -9.22 -14.06 -21.63
N THR A 187 -8.47 -13.00 -21.33
CA THR A 187 -7.16 -12.70 -21.92
C THR A 187 -5.98 -13.19 -21.08
N ARG A 188 -6.21 -14.08 -20.11
CA ARG A 188 -5.16 -14.56 -19.21
C ARG A 188 -4.05 -15.28 -19.99
N ASN A 189 -2.82 -15.02 -19.59
CA ASN A 189 -1.65 -15.78 -19.99
C ASN A 189 -1.31 -16.79 -18.88
N GLU A 190 -1.24 -18.08 -19.22
CA GLU A 190 -1.03 -19.16 -18.26
C GLU A 190 0.35 -19.09 -17.58
N ALA A 191 1.40 -18.68 -18.30
CA ALA A 191 2.73 -18.52 -17.70
C ALA A 191 2.76 -17.39 -16.66
N ILE A 192 2.09 -16.27 -16.94
CA ILE A 192 1.94 -15.16 -15.98
C ILE A 192 1.12 -15.61 -14.76
N LEU A 193 0.05 -16.38 -14.97
CA LEU A 193 -0.80 -16.86 -13.88
C LEU A 193 -0.02 -17.81 -12.97
N GLU A 194 0.64 -18.81 -13.55
CA GLU A 194 1.45 -19.77 -12.81
C GLU A 194 2.59 -19.07 -12.06
N LEU A 195 3.27 -18.11 -12.71
CA LEU A 195 4.32 -17.31 -12.07
C LEU A 195 3.78 -16.50 -10.89
N GLY A 196 2.61 -15.87 -11.02
CA GLY A 196 1.96 -15.13 -9.94
C GLY A 196 1.66 -15.99 -8.72
N LYS A 197 1.16 -17.21 -8.94
CA LYS A 197 0.89 -18.18 -7.86
C LYS A 197 2.18 -18.65 -7.17
N LEU A 198 3.19 -19.04 -7.95
CA LEU A 198 4.47 -19.49 -7.42
C LEU A 198 5.18 -18.38 -6.65
N ASN A 199 5.18 -17.16 -7.19
CA ASN A 199 5.77 -16.01 -6.54
C ASN A 199 5.12 -15.74 -5.17
N PHE A 200 3.78 -15.75 -5.11
CA PHE A 200 3.07 -15.60 -3.83
C PHE A 200 3.44 -16.70 -2.84
N ASN A 201 3.42 -17.97 -3.27
CA ASN A 201 3.71 -19.11 -2.39
C ASN A 201 5.16 -19.07 -1.87
N ILE A 202 6.13 -18.70 -2.70
CA ILE A 202 7.53 -18.54 -2.28
C ILE A 202 7.67 -17.40 -1.27
N GLN A 203 7.00 -16.26 -1.49
CA GLN A 203 7.00 -15.14 -0.54
C GLN A 203 6.35 -15.52 0.79
N GLN A 204 5.21 -16.22 0.77
CA GLN A 204 4.57 -16.75 1.96
C GLN A 204 5.51 -17.65 2.77
N LEU A 205 6.27 -18.53 2.11
CA LEU A 205 7.24 -19.39 2.79
C LEU A 205 8.35 -18.59 3.47
N HIS A 206 8.85 -17.53 2.81
CA HIS A 206 9.80 -16.61 3.43
C HIS A 206 9.22 -15.92 4.66
N PHE A 207 7.98 -15.42 4.59
CA PHE A 207 7.34 -14.80 5.75
C PHE A 207 7.15 -15.78 6.91
N CYS A 208 6.87 -17.06 6.63
CA CYS A 208 6.78 -18.10 7.66
C CYS A 208 8.12 -18.43 8.30
N GLU A 209 9.21 -18.43 7.53
CA GLU A 209 10.58 -18.59 8.04
C GLU A 209 10.97 -17.40 8.92
N GLU A 210 10.76 -16.17 8.43
CA GLU A 210 11.00 -14.93 9.19
C GLU A 210 10.17 -14.89 10.47
N LEU A 211 8.88 -15.27 10.42
CA LEU A 211 8.02 -15.32 11.61
C LEU A 211 8.53 -16.35 12.62
N LYS A 212 8.98 -17.52 12.16
CA LYS A 212 9.57 -18.54 13.03
C LYS A 212 10.82 -18.01 13.73
N ASP A 213 11.73 -17.40 12.98
CA ASP A 213 12.97 -16.82 13.52
C ASP A 213 12.66 -15.69 14.52
N VAL A 214 11.70 -14.84 14.16
CA VAL A 214 11.18 -13.78 15.03
C VAL A 214 10.49 -14.34 16.25
N THR A 215 10.01 -15.59 16.33
CA THR A 215 9.27 -16.13 17.50
C THR A 215 10.11 -16.94 18.50
N MET A 216 11.41 -17.16 18.26
CA MET A 216 12.29 -18.02 19.09
C MET A 216 13.10 -17.30 20.20
N TRP A 217 12.60 -16.17 20.74
CA TRP A 217 13.26 -15.19 21.63
C TRP A 217 14.11 -15.78 22.78
N ASP A 218 15.32 -15.24 23.05
CA ASP A 218 16.25 -15.65 24.14
C ASP A 218 16.28 -14.59 25.29
N GLU A 219 16.60 -14.99 26.52
CA GLU A 219 16.05 -14.39 27.78
C GLU A 219 16.99 -13.48 28.59
N ASP A 220 18.19 -13.12 28.14
CA ASP A 220 19.30 -12.95 29.10
C ASP A 220 19.65 -11.53 29.63
N ALA A 221 18.70 -10.61 29.81
CA ALA A 221 19.10 -9.24 30.21
C ALA A 221 18.31 -8.55 31.36
N VAL A 222 17.49 -9.31 32.09
CA VAL A 222 16.34 -8.91 32.98
C VAL A 222 16.70 -8.07 34.21
N ASN A 223 17.80 -7.33 34.30
CA ASN A 223 18.35 -6.99 35.63
C ASN A 223 18.22 -5.54 36.14
N VAL A 224 17.58 -4.58 35.44
CA VAL A 224 17.51 -3.18 35.95
C VAL A 224 16.17 -2.45 35.80
N LEU A 225 15.12 -3.14 35.37
CA LEU A 225 13.77 -2.58 35.25
C LEU A 225 12.85 -3.15 36.33
N PRO A 226 11.65 -2.62 36.57
CA PRO A 226 10.63 -3.34 37.34
C PRO A 226 10.36 -4.71 36.72
N GLU A 227 10.06 -5.74 37.54
CA GLU A 227 9.89 -7.14 37.08
C GLU A 227 9.06 -7.29 35.81
N TYR A 228 7.99 -6.52 35.66
CA TYR A 228 7.09 -6.56 34.51
C TYR A 228 7.60 -5.88 33.22
N MET A 229 8.66 -5.06 33.28
CA MET A 229 9.22 -4.31 32.13
C MET A 229 10.56 -4.85 31.65
N LYS A 230 11.23 -5.64 32.49
CA LYS A 230 12.54 -6.21 32.20
C LYS A 230 12.48 -6.98 30.87
N ASP A 231 11.62 -7.98 30.75
CA ASP A 231 11.51 -8.84 29.57
C ASP A 231 11.27 -8.05 28.26
N ILE A 232 10.40 -7.04 28.30
CA ILE A 232 10.02 -6.23 27.14
C ILE A 232 11.18 -5.37 26.64
N TYR A 233 11.89 -4.70 27.55
CA TYR A 233 12.99 -3.80 27.18
C TYR A 233 14.20 -4.54 26.63
N LEU A 234 14.34 -5.81 27.00
CA LEU A 234 15.50 -6.62 26.64
C LEU A 234 15.32 -7.32 25.34
N TYR A 235 14.12 -7.86 25.14
CA TYR A 235 13.69 -8.24 23.83
C TYR A 235 13.89 -7.09 22.83
N LEU A 236 13.54 -5.87 23.21
CA LEU A 236 13.75 -4.69 22.39
C LEU A 236 15.24 -4.41 22.12
N LEU A 237 16.09 -4.37 23.16
CA LEU A 237 17.54 -4.11 22.99
C LEU A 237 18.24 -5.19 22.17
N GLU A 238 17.91 -6.46 22.41
CA GLU A 238 18.42 -7.60 21.66
C GLU A 238 17.98 -7.54 20.20
N THR A 239 16.72 -7.17 19.94
CA THR A 239 16.21 -6.95 18.58
C THR A 239 17.05 -5.90 17.86
N PHE A 240 17.38 -4.78 18.52
CA PHE A 240 18.23 -3.76 17.94
C PHE A 240 19.68 -4.21 17.72
N HIS A 241 20.28 -4.97 18.64
CA HIS A 241 21.63 -5.52 18.46
C HIS A 241 21.65 -6.58 17.33
N SER A 242 20.64 -7.43 17.26
CA SER A 242 20.44 -8.39 16.18
C SER A 242 20.36 -7.68 14.82
N PHE A 243 19.68 -6.53 14.73
CA PHE A 243 19.71 -5.72 13.51
C PHE A 243 21.11 -5.20 13.18
N GLU A 244 21.89 -4.77 14.17
CA GLU A 244 23.28 -4.33 13.97
C GLU A 244 24.16 -5.47 13.46
N ASP A 245 23.98 -6.68 14.00
CA ASP A 245 24.72 -7.88 13.62
C ASP A 245 24.36 -8.36 12.20
N HIS A 246 23.07 -8.41 11.86
CA HIS A 246 22.59 -8.82 10.53
C HIS A 246 23.00 -7.83 9.43
N LEU A 247 23.07 -6.53 9.73
CA LEU A 247 23.46 -5.50 8.78
C LEU A 247 24.99 -5.43 8.58
N GLY A 248 25.76 -5.96 9.52
CA GLY A 248 27.23 -5.91 9.51
C GLY A 248 27.80 -4.50 9.77
N PRO A 249 29.12 -4.40 9.98
CA PRO A 249 29.77 -3.17 10.47
C PRO A 249 29.67 -1.97 9.52
N GLU A 250 29.47 -2.20 8.22
CA GLU A 250 29.33 -1.12 7.23
C GLU A 250 27.94 -0.47 7.24
N ASN A 251 26.89 -1.19 7.67
CA ASN A 251 25.51 -0.71 7.64
C ASN A 251 24.86 -0.60 9.02
N SER A 252 25.52 -1.05 10.09
CA SER A 252 25.01 -0.98 11.47
C SER A 252 24.68 0.43 11.95
N TYR A 253 25.33 1.46 11.40
CA TYR A 253 25.00 2.86 11.68
C TYR A 253 23.53 3.21 11.38
N ARG A 254 22.86 2.46 10.50
CA ARG A 254 21.43 2.66 10.20
C ARG A 254 20.54 2.38 11.42
N VAL A 255 20.96 1.46 12.28
CA VAL A 255 20.24 1.11 13.51
C VAL A 255 20.26 2.25 14.52
N VAL A 256 21.28 3.12 14.47
CA VAL A 256 21.29 4.36 15.27
C VAL A 256 20.09 5.25 14.94
N TYR A 257 19.76 5.42 13.66
CA TYR A 257 18.58 6.19 13.27
C TYR A 257 17.27 5.54 13.75
N LEU A 258 17.20 4.21 13.72
CA LEU A 258 16.03 3.47 14.22
C LEU A 258 15.89 3.60 15.75
N LYS A 259 17.00 3.51 16.49
CA LYS A 259 17.07 3.76 17.95
C LYS A 259 16.63 5.19 18.27
N GLU A 260 17.07 6.19 17.52
CA GLU A 260 16.65 7.59 17.70
C GLU A 260 15.17 7.82 17.36
N ALA A 261 14.64 7.18 16.31
CA ALA A 261 13.21 7.22 16.01
C ALA A 261 12.39 6.58 17.13
N PHE A 262 12.84 5.44 17.66
CA PHE A 262 12.18 4.77 18.79
C PHE A 262 12.21 5.62 20.08
N LYS A 263 13.32 6.32 20.36
CA LYS A 263 13.40 7.27 21.48
C LYS A 263 12.37 8.39 21.35
N LYS A 264 12.22 8.97 20.15
CA LYS A 264 11.21 10.00 19.89
C LYS A 264 9.79 9.46 20.09
N LEU A 265 9.52 8.22 19.66
CA LEU A 265 8.25 7.54 19.89
C LEU A 265 7.95 7.35 21.39
N VAL A 266 8.93 6.91 22.17
CA VAL A 266 8.77 6.75 23.64
C VAL A 266 8.57 8.10 24.34
N GLN A 267 9.27 9.15 23.90
CA GLN A 267 9.09 10.52 24.41
C GLN A 267 7.67 11.03 24.11
N ALA A 268 7.19 10.84 22.89
CA ALA A 268 5.85 11.17 22.46
C ALA A 268 4.79 10.48 23.34
N TYR A 269 4.93 9.17 23.59
CA TYR A 269 4.07 8.45 24.54
C TYR A 269 4.14 8.99 25.96
N SER A 270 5.33 9.38 26.43
CA SER A 270 5.46 9.99 27.76
C SER A 270 4.74 11.33 27.87
N ASP A 271 4.70 12.11 26.80
CA ASP A 271 4.01 13.40 26.78
C ASP A 271 2.49 13.21 26.67
N GLU A 272 2.01 12.25 25.88
CA GLU A 272 0.59 11.84 25.88
C GLU A 272 0.13 11.39 27.28
N LEU A 273 0.96 10.63 28.01
CA LEU A 273 0.66 10.19 29.38
C LEU A 273 0.59 11.34 30.38
N LYS A 274 1.40 12.40 30.22
CA LYS A 274 1.28 13.61 31.05
C LYS A 274 -0.02 14.34 30.74
N TRP A 275 -0.36 14.50 29.46
CA TRP A 275 -1.62 15.13 29.06
C TRP A 275 -2.82 14.38 29.63
N ARG A 276 -2.76 13.04 29.61
CA ARG A 276 -3.74 12.15 30.24
C ARG A 276 -3.93 12.45 31.72
N ASP A 277 -2.84 12.43 32.49
CA ASP A 277 -2.87 12.59 33.94
C ASP A 277 -3.34 14.00 34.35
N GLU A 278 -3.10 14.99 33.48
CA GLU A 278 -3.53 16.37 33.66
C GLU A 278 -4.94 16.66 33.10
N ASN A 279 -5.60 15.69 32.45
CA ASN A 279 -6.81 15.88 31.65
C ASN A 279 -6.68 17.03 30.63
N TYR A 280 -5.47 17.21 30.10
CA TYR A 280 -5.15 18.23 29.12
C TYR A 280 -5.63 17.81 27.73
N VAL A 281 -6.34 18.71 27.06
CA VAL A 281 -6.68 18.60 25.64
C VAL A 281 -5.88 19.68 24.92
N PRO A 282 -4.98 19.34 23.97
CA PRO A 282 -4.23 20.31 23.18
C PRO A 282 -5.12 21.42 22.63
N LYS A 283 -4.60 22.65 22.61
CA LYS A 283 -5.35 23.82 22.15
C LYS A 283 -5.39 23.91 20.63
N THR A 284 -4.43 23.27 19.97
CA THR A 284 -4.33 23.20 18.51
C THR A 284 -4.11 21.77 18.05
N LEU A 285 -4.61 21.44 16.86
CA LEU A 285 -4.34 20.21 16.14
C LEU A 285 -2.84 20.04 15.93
N ASN A 286 -2.13 21.12 15.58
CA ASN A 286 -0.69 21.04 15.36
C ASN A 286 0.07 20.63 16.64
N GLU A 287 -0.32 21.14 17.80
CA GLU A 287 0.23 20.69 19.09
C GLU A 287 0.00 19.20 19.31
N HIS A 288 -1.20 18.69 19.00
CA HIS A 288 -1.51 17.27 19.08
C HIS A 288 -0.69 16.42 18.09
N LEU A 289 -0.60 16.82 16.81
CA LEU A 289 0.08 16.07 15.75
C LEU A 289 1.60 15.93 15.94
N GLN A 290 2.23 16.81 16.74
CA GLN A 290 3.66 16.70 17.07
C GLN A 290 3.96 15.59 18.09
N VAL A 291 2.93 15.09 18.79
CA VAL A 291 3.05 14.16 19.92
C VAL A 291 2.27 12.85 19.69
N SER A 292 1.25 12.89 18.84
CA SER A 292 0.34 11.76 18.56
C SER A 292 1.05 10.49 18.08
N SER A 293 1.03 9.44 18.91
CA SER A 293 1.47 8.09 18.56
C SER A 293 0.41 7.00 18.83
N ARG A 294 -0.64 7.24 19.65
CA ARG A 294 -1.82 6.34 19.75
C ARG A 294 -3.09 7.04 20.24
N GLU A 295 -4.24 6.62 19.72
CA GLU A 295 -5.54 7.01 20.25
C GLU A 295 -6.50 5.81 20.39
N GLN A 296 -7.25 5.80 21.50
CA GLN A 296 -8.53 5.12 21.74
C GLN A 296 -8.61 3.69 22.32
N ALA A 297 -7.61 3.14 23.02
CA ALA A 297 -7.85 1.91 23.82
C ALA A 297 -8.23 2.15 25.29
N GLY A 298 -7.85 3.30 25.88
CA GLY A 298 -8.27 3.69 27.22
C GLY A 298 -8.71 5.14 27.18
N GLY A 299 -9.94 5.45 27.62
CA GLY A 299 -10.59 6.76 27.47
C GLY A 299 -9.96 7.92 28.25
N HIS A 300 -8.66 8.14 28.10
CA HIS A 300 -7.89 9.02 28.97
C HIS A 300 -6.98 10.02 28.22
N CYS A 301 -6.71 9.89 26.92
CA CYS A 301 -5.99 10.91 26.13
C CYS A 301 -6.93 11.62 25.15
N ALA A 302 -6.72 12.92 24.94
CA ALA A 302 -7.47 13.69 23.95
C ALA A 302 -7.18 13.19 22.52
N SER A 303 -8.21 12.96 21.71
CA SER A 303 -8.05 12.54 20.32
C SER A 303 -7.71 13.70 19.38
N THR A 304 -7.23 13.39 18.18
CA THR A 304 -7.00 14.30 17.06
C THR A 304 -8.33 14.96 16.67
N ILE A 305 -9.41 14.18 16.68
CA ILE A 305 -10.78 14.67 16.47
C ILE A 305 -11.20 15.63 17.59
N GLN A 306 -10.96 15.29 18.85
CA GLN A 306 -11.29 16.16 19.99
C GLN A 306 -10.46 17.45 19.99
N SER A 307 -9.19 17.36 19.62
CA SER A 307 -8.28 18.51 19.50
C SER A 307 -8.75 19.44 18.37
N TYR A 308 -9.13 18.90 17.22
CA TYR A 308 -9.71 19.67 16.11
C TYR A 308 -11.02 20.36 16.51
N MET A 309 -11.94 19.62 17.13
CA MET A 309 -13.21 20.17 17.62
C MET A 309 -12.99 21.31 18.62
N LYS A 310 -12.00 21.17 19.52
CA LYS A 310 -11.68 22.20 20.50
C LYS A 310 -11.07 23.45 19.87
N GLU A 311 -10.17 23.29 18.91
CA GLU A 311 -9.52 24.42 18.22
C GLU A 311 -10.53 25.21 17.38
N HIS A 312 -11.39 24.51 16.64
CA HIS A 312 -12.26 25.14 15.63
C HIS A 312 -13.72 25.31 16.06
N GLY A 313 -14.11 24.80 17.24
CA GLY A 313 -15.49 24.85 17.74
C GLY A 313 -16.48 24.07 16.88
N THR A 314 -16.05 22.98 16.24
CA THR A 314 -16.84 22.21 15.27
C THR A 314 -17.53 21.01 15.89
N THR A 315 -18.47 20.42 15.13
CA THR A 315 -19.06 19.11 15.50
C THR A 315 -18.06 17.98 15.26
N ASN A 316 -18.38 16.79 15.79
CA ASN A 316 -17.58 15.58 15.54
C ASN A 316 -17.59 15.19 14.06
N ASP A 317 -18.73 15.28 13.39
CA ASP A 317 -18.87 14.96 11.96
C ASP A 317 -18.03 15.91 11.10
N ASP A 318 -18.10 17.21 11.35
CA ASP A 318 -17.29 18.22 10.65
C ASP A 318 -15.78 17.99 10.87
N ALA A 319 -15.39 17.63 12.09
CA ALA A 319 -14.01 17.30 12.43
C ALA A 319 -13.54 16.03 11.69
N CYS A 320 -14.37 14.98 11.63
CA CYS A 320 -14.07 13.76 10.90
C CYS A 320 -13.89 14.03 9.41
N GLU A 321 -14.77 14.82 8.79
CA GLU A 321 -14.62 15.20 7.38
C GLU A 321 -13.34 16.00 7.15
N LYS A 322 -12.98 16.91 8.06
CA LYS A 322 -11.71 17.64 7.89
C LYS A 322 -10.48 16.76 8.06
N ILE A 323 -10.49 15.82 9.01
CA ILE A 323 -9.37 14.87 9.17
C ILE A 323 -9.24 13.99 7.91
N LYS A 324 -10.34 13.55 7.30
CA LYS A 324 -10.29 12.83 6.01
C LYS A 324 -9.65 13.69 4.91
N GLU A 325 -10.01 14.97 4.81
CA GLU A 325 -9.38 15.90 3.86
C GLU A 325 -7.87 16.05 4.10
N LEU A 326 -7.43 16.11 5.37
CA LEU A 326 -6.00 16.15 5.72
C LEU A 326 -5.27 14.87 5.33
N ILE A 327 -5.90 13.70 5.49
CA ILE A 327 -5.36 12.42 5.02
C ILE A 327 -5.20 12.45 3.49
N GLU A 328 -6.22 12.89 2.76
CA GLU A 328 -6.14 13.01 1.29
C GLU A 328 -5.03 13.97 0.84
N ASN A 329 -4.91 15.12 1.50
CA ASN A 329 -3.82 16.07 1.24
C ASN A 329 -2.44 15.48 1.54
N SER A 330 -2.33 14.64 2.58
CA SER A 330 -1.07 13.95 2.92
C SER A 330 -0.68 12.92 1.86
N TRP A 331 -1.65 12.22 1.27
CA TRP A 331 -1.41 11.35 0.11
C TRP A 331 -0.92 12.13 -1.11
N LYS A 332 -1.54 13.28 -1.42
CA LYS A 332 -1.09 14.17 -2.51
C LYS A 332 0.33 14.68 -2.28
N ASP A 333 0.66 15.08 -1.06
CA ASP A 333 2.02 15.49 -0.68
C ASP A 333 3.02 14.35 -0.84
N MET A 334 2.71 13.17 -0.31
CA MET A 334 3.58 12.01 -0.42
C MET A 334 3.83 11.63 -1.88
N LEU A 335 2.79 11.68 -2.73
CA LEU A 335 2.95 11.40 -4.16
C LEU A 335 3.78 12.48 -4.86
N HIS A 336 3.58 13.77 -4.54
CA HIS A 336 4.41 14.84 -5.08
C HIS A 336 5.90 14.61 -4.79
N HIS A 337 6.24 14.26 -3.54
CA HIS A 337 7.62 13.92 -3.18
C HIS A 337 8.09 12.62 -3.84
N TYR A 338 7.24 11.61 -3.93
CA TYR A 338 7.56 10.35 -4.62
C TYR A 338 7.93 10.58 -6.10
N LEU A 339 7.27 11.51 -6.78
CA LEU A 339 7.62 11.91 -8.14
C LEU A 339 8.93 12.74 -8.15
N ALA A 340 9.08 13.70 -7.25
CA ALA A 340 10.21 14.65 -7.24
C ALA A 340 11.56 14.06 -6.77
N LEU A 341 11.58 13.04 -5.90
CA LEU A 341 12.80 12.51 -5.28
C LEU A 341 13.63 11.62 -6.23
N THR A 342 14.13 12.15 -7.35
CA THR A 342 14.91 11.37 -8.34
C THR A 342 16.32 11.04 -7.86
N ASP A 343 16.85 11.82 -6.90
CA ASP A 343 18.23 11.69 -6.42
C ASP A 343 18.44 10.67 -5.29
N GLN A 344 17.37 10.04 -4.79
CA GLN A 344 17.43 9.04 -3.71
C GLN A 344 17.22 7.63 -4.26
N PRO A 345 17.85 6.58 -3.68
CA PRO A 345 17.58 5.20 -4.04
C PRO A 345 16.10 4.87 -3.88
N MET A 346 15.50 4.22 -4.89
CA MET A 346 14.06 3.91 -4.96
C MET A 346 13.48 3.25 -3.71
N VAL A 347 14.30 2.46 -3.00
CA VAL A 347 13.91 1.79 -1.75
C VAL A 347 13.40 2.77 -0.68
N VAL A 348 13.93 4.00 -0.61
CA VAL A 348 13.57 4.98 0.42
C VAL A 348 12.13 5.49 0.23
N PRO A 349 11.76 6.13 -0.90
CA PRO A 349 10.40 6.59 -1.13
C PRO A 349 9.40 5.41 -1.21
N GLN A 350 9.82 4.25 -1.71
CA GLN A 350 8.97 3.05 -1.75
C GLN A 350 8.63 2.53 -0.34
N MET A 351 9.57 2.58 0.60
CA MET A 351 9.34 2.18 1.99
C MET A 351 8.33 3.10 2.69
N ILE A 352 8.43 4.41 2.50
CA ILE A 352 7.47 5.39 3.05
C ILE A 352 6.06 5.13 2.50
N LEU A 353 5.97 4.89 1.19
CA LEU A 353 4.70 4.57 0.54
C LEU A 353 4.10 3.25 1.06
N ASN A 354 4.92 2.21 1.19
CA ASN A 354 4.48 0.91 1.71
C ASN A 354 4.06 0.99 3.18
N LEU A 355 4.75 1.75 4.02
CA LEU A 355 4.34 2.00 5.40
C LEU A 355 2.97 2.68 5.44
N SER A 356 2.77 3.71 4.61
CA SER A 356 1.49 4.43 4.52
C SER A 356 0.34 3.54 4.07
N ARG A 357 0.58 2.65 3.10
CA ARG A 357 -0.39 1.61 2.67
C ARG A 357 -0.75 0.65 3.79
N THR A 358 0.23 0.21 4.57
CA THR A 358 0.03 -0.68 5.71
C THR A 358 -0.79 0.02 6.80
N VAL A 359 -0.49 1.28 7.12
CA VAL A 359 -1.25 2.06 8.10
C VAL A 359 -2.70 2.29 7.62
N ASP A 360 -2.92 2.70 6.36
CA ASP A 360 -4.29 2.86 5.82
C ASP A 360 -5.06 1.52 5.86
N ASN A 361 -4.41 0.39 5.57
CA ASN A 361 -5.02 -0.92 5.66
C ASN A 361 -5.39 -1.32 7.10
N MET A 362 -4.48 -1.14 8.05
CA MET A 362 -4.67 -1.55 9.45
C MET A 362 -5.71 -0.72 10.19
N TYR A 363 -5.84 0.57 9.85
CA TYR A 363 -6.74 1.50 10.54
C TYR A 363 -7.98 1.86 9.72
N LYS A 364 -8.24 1.15 8.60
CA LYS A 364 -9.30 1.52 7.64
C LYS A 364 -10.70 1.58 8.23
N HIS A 365 -11.01 0.62 9.10
CA HIS A 365 -12.33 0.46 9.71
C HIS A 365 -12.29 0.62 11.23
N THR A 366 -11.20 0.18 11.84
CA THR A 366 -10.97 0.20 13.29
C THR A 366 -9.49 -0.04 13.55
N ASP A 367 -9.07 -0.01 14.82
CA ASP A 367 -7.71 -0.32 15.24
C ASP A 367 -7.43 -1.83 15.16
N ALA A 368 -7.08 -2.31 13.96
CA ALA A 368 -6.76 -3.72 13.73
C ALA A 368 -5.37 -4.11 14.27
N TYR A 369 -4.51 -3.15 14.61
CA TYR A 369 -3.24 -3.43 15.28
C TYR A 369 -3.48 -3.91 16.71
N THR A 370 -4.30 -3.18 17.47
CA THR A 370 -4.64 -3.53 18.86
C THR A 370 -5.67 -4.65 18.91
N ASN A 371 -6.67 -4.64 18.02
CA ASN A 371 -7.65 -5.72 17.88
C ASN A 371 -7.27 -6.65 16.73
N SER A 372 -6.19 -7.42 16.93
CA SER A 372 -5.60 -8.27 15.91
C SER A 372 -6.48 -9.43 15.43
N GLU A 373 -7.59 -9.75 16.12
CA GLU A 373 -8.56 -10.75 15.66
C GLU A 373 -9.15 -10.36 14.29
N ILE A 374 -9.22 -9.07 13.98
CA ILE A 374 -9.71 -8.55 12.69
C ILE A 374 -8.72 -8.85 11.57
N LEU A 375 -7.43 -8.96 11.89
CA LEU A 375 -6.39 -9.34 10.94
C LEU A 375 -6.31 -10.86 10.74
N LYS A 376 -7.07 -11.67 11.47
CA LYS A 376 -6.97 -13.14 11.44
C LYS A 376 -7.11 -13.73 10.04
N ASP A 377 -8.08 -13.28 9.26
CA ASP A 377 -8.25 -13.76 7.89
C ASP A 377 -7.09 -13.31 6.99
N THR A 378 -6.55 -12.11 7.21
CA THR A 378 -5.37 -11.59 6.50
C THR A 378 -4.11 -12.40 6.85
N ILE A 379 -3.91 -12.70 8.13
CA ILE A 379 -2.80 -13.52 8.62
C ILE A 379 -2.93 -14.94 8.08
N ARG A 380 -4.11 -15.55 8.15
CA ARG A 380 -4.36 -16.88 7.60
C ARG A 380 -4.04 -16.92 6.10
N MET A 381 -4.48 -15.92 5.36
CA MET A 381 -4.23 -15.77 3.94
C MET A 381 -2.74 -15.62 3.59
N LEU A 382 -1.99 -14.85 4.38
CA LEU A 382 -0.57 -14.57 4.10
C LEU A 382 0.38 -15.65 4.61
N PHE A 383 0.06 -16.35 5.70
CA PHE A 383 1.00 -17.23 6.40
C PHE A 383 0.56 -18.70 6.46
N ALA A 384 -0.70 -19.03 6.12
CA ALA A 384 -1.21 -20.40 6.27
C ALA A 384 -1.82 -20.99 5.00
N GLU A 385 -2.38 -20.16 4.12
CA GLU A 385 -3.10 -20.60 2.92
C GLU A 385 -2.30 -20.31 1.65
N PRO A 386 -1.58 -21.30 1.10
CA PRO A 386 -0.95 -21.15 -0.20
C PRO A 386 -2.02 -21.03 -1.29
N VAL A 387 -1.64 -20.43 -2.41
CA VAL A 387 -2.48 -20.36 -3.61
C VAL A 387 -2.30 -21.64 -4.43
N GLU A 388 -3.42 -22.29 -4.76
CA GLU A 388 -3.52 -23.40 -5.71
C GLU A 388 -3.49 -22.92 -7.16
#